data_AF-A0A933A8N4-F1
#
_entry.id   AF-A0A933A8N4-F1
#
_cell.length_a   1.000
_cell.length_b   1.000
_cell.length_c   1.000
_cell.angle_alpha   90.00
_cell.angle_beta   90.00
_cell.angle_gamma   90.00
#
_symmetry.space_group_name_H-M   'P 1'
#
loop_
_entity.id
_entity.type
_entity.pdbx_description
1 polymer ?
#
loop_
_entity_poly.entity_id
_entity_poly.type
_entity_poly.pdbx_seq_one_letter_code
_entity_poly.pdbx_strand_id
1 'polypeptide(L)'
;MLRLRLVLAIALVALLSVVFAFAVSAEEEVSAAYAGLKNPFSWNDTVAQAAGKKLYQEFCYVCHGSKGNSISPSDFSSPGYPVKLEERPDFYFWKVSEGEQDKAMPAYKRVLSEEQRWQTLTYVWSLSKAFGAPGVTLPQSGTPLNCVSCHEQRLIGHDKLGTGSEACWSCHMNTQMTALHLAGGATQFPLEDFPRLCGQCHQQRYQAWLLGTHGVAAFKEGDTETRGNEKARCISCHNPHRPQVVLSNITKPHPAPAPAPPPPPAQFLGMLGVSLFVVVALGVAAV
;
A
#
# COMPACT_ATOMS: atom_id res chain seq x y z
N MET A 1 9.45 -24.63 -60.67
CA MET A 1 8.50 -24.44 -59.55
C MET A 1 9.11 -24.77 -58.18
N LEU A 2 9.85 -25.88 -58.03
CA LEU A 2 10.47 -26.27 -56.75
C LEU A 2 11.48 -25.25 -56.20
N ARG A 3 12.33 -24.67 -57.07
CA ARG A 3 13.33 -23.65 -56.68
C ARG A 3 12.71 -22.35 -56.14
N LEU A 4 11.61 -21.89 -56.74
CA LEU A 4 10.90 -20.69 -56.28
C LEU A 4 10.21 -20.92 -54.92
N ARG A 5 9.61 -22.10 -54.73
CA ARG A 5 9.00 -22.49 -53.44
C ARG A 5 10.04 -22.57 -52.32
N LEU A 6 11.26 -23.05 -52.63
CA LEU A 6 12.36 -23.12 -51.67
C LEU A 6 12.86 -21.72 -51.26
N VAL A 7 13.02 -20.81 -52.22
CA VAL A 7 13.44 -19.42 -51.95
C VAL A 7 12.40 -18.68 -51.10
N LEU A 8 11.10 -18.83 -51.41
CA LEU A 8 10.02 -18.22 -50.62
C LEU A 8 9.93 -18.79 -49.21
N ALA A 9 10.16 -20.09 -49.02
CA ALA A 9 10.18 -20.71 -47.70
C ALA A 9 11.35 -20.20 -46.85
N ILE A 10 12.55 -20.07 -47.43
CA ILE A 10 13.72 -19.52 -46.73
C ILE A 10 13.49 -18.05 -46.35
N ALA A 11 12.92 -17.25 -47.25
CA ALA A 11 12.60 -15.85 -46.98
C ALA A 11 11.57 -15.71 -45.84
N LEU A 12 10.55 -16.57 -45.81
CA LEU A 12 9.55 -16.58 -44.75
C LEU A 12 10.14 -17.00 -43.40
N VAL A 13 11.01 -18.02 -43.36
CA VAL A 13 11.70 -18.45 -42.14
C VAL A 13 12.66 -17.37 -41.64
N ALA A 14 13.37 -16.68 -42.52
CA ALA A 14 14.23 -15.55 -42.15
C ALA A 14 13.39 -14.39 -41.58
N LEU A 15 12.26 -14.06 -42.21
CA LEU A 15 11.35 -13.03 -41.71
C LEU A 15 10.75 -13.39 -40.34
N LEU A 16 10.31 -14.64 -40.15
CA LEU A 16 9.78 -15.12 -38.88
C LEU A 16 10.85 -15.13 -37.77
N SER A 17 12.09 -15.49 -38.11
CA SER A 17 13.23 -15.43 -37.18
C SER A 17 13.53 -13.99 -36.74
N VAL A 18 13.46 -13.03 -37.67
CA VAL A 18 13.64 -11.61 -37.37
C VAL A 18 12.51 -11.08 -36.48
N VAL A 19 11.25 -11.40 -36.79
CA VAL A 19 10.08 -11.01 -35.95
C VAL A 19 10.18 -11.60 -34.54
N PHE A 20 10.62 -12.85 -34.41
CA PHE A 20 10.83 -13.50 -33.11
C PHE A 20 11.94 -12.81 -32.29
N ALA A 21 13.02 -12.36 -32.94
CA ALA A 21 14.08 -11.61 -32.27
C ALA A 21 13.59 -10.24 -31.74
N PHE A 22 12.77 -9.52 -32.50
CA PHE A 22 12.19 -8.25 -32.04
C PHE A 22 11.20 -8.40 -30.87
N ALA A 23 10.45 -9.51 -30.82
CA ALA A 23 9.55 -9.80 -29.71
C ALA A 23 10.30 -10.14 -28.40
N VAL A 24 11.54 -10.62 -28.48
CA VAL A 24 12.38 -10.96 -27.32
C VAL A 24 13.00 -9.73 -26.65
N SER A 25 13.10 -8.58 -27.34
CA SER A 25 13.80 -7.38 -26.85
C SER A 25 12.90 -6.29 -26.28
N ALA A 26 11.63 -6.57 -25.98
CA ALA A 26 10.79 -5.62 -25.26
C ALA A 26 11.17 -5.60 -23.76
N GLU A 27 12.34 -5.04 -23.44
CA GLU A 27 12.62 -4.59 -22.09
C GLU A 27 11.64 -3.48 -21.75
N GLU A 28 10.95 -3.63 -20.62
CA GLU A 28 9.94 -2.68 -20.20
C GLU A 28 10.61 -1.34 -19.90
N GLU A 29 10.39 -0.38 -20.79
CA GLU A 29 10.97 0.96 -20.67
C GLU A 29 10.36 1.70 -19.47
N VAL A 30 11.24 2.33 -18.68
CA VAL A 30 10.83 3.14 -17.53
C VAL A 30 10.04 4.34 -18.05
N SER A 31 8.88 4.60 -17.45
CA SER A 31 8.12 5.80 -17.83
C SER A 31 8.97 7.07 -17.62
N ALA A 32 8.81 8.05 -18.51
CA ALA A 32 9.65 9.26 -18.54
C ALA A 32 9.73 10.02 -17.20
N ALA A 33 8.70 9.90 -16.36
CA ALA A 33 8.66 10.54 -15.03
C ALA A 33 9.69 9.97 -14.04
N TYR A 34 10.21 8.76 -14.26
CA TYR A 34 11.13 8.08 -13.36
C TYR A 34 12.51 7.84 -13.98
N ALA A 35 12.65 7.98 -15.29
CA ALA A 35 13.88 7.71 -16.02
C ALA A 35 15.09 8.44 -15.41
N GLY A 36 16.14 7.69 -15.07
CA GLY A 36 17.39 8.23 -14.53
C GLY A 36 17.35 8.64 -13.06
N LEU A 37 16.25 8.42 -12.34
CA LEU A 37 16.22 8.57 -10.88
C LEU A 37 17.26 7.64 -10.23
N LYS A 38 17.90 8.15 -9.18
CA LYS A 38 18.93 7.42 -8.42
C LYS A 38 18.51 7.33 -6.95
N ASN A 39 18.94 6.25 -6.29
CA ASN A 39 18.77 6.12 -4.86
C ASN A 39 19.57 7.22 -4.13
N PRO A 40 18.93 8.10 -3.33
CA PRO A 40 19.64 9.12 -2.56
C PRO A 40 20.41 8.54 -1.37
N PHE A 41 20.12 7.30 -0.96
CA PHE A 41 20.82 6.61 0.11
C PHE A 41 21.95 5.74 -0.45
N SER A 42 23.01 5.56 0.35
CA SER A 42 23.94 4.47 0.11
C SER A 42 23.21 3.14 0.29
N TRP A 43 23.45 2.17 -0.61
CA TRP A 43 22.84 0.84 -0.50
C TRP A 43 23.17 0.13 0.82
N ASN A 44 24.34 0.43 1.41
CA ASN A 44 24.79 -0.10 2.70
C ASN A 44 24.35 0.76 3.91
N ASP A 45 23.54 1.81 3.71
CA ASP A 45 23.08 2.67 4.80
C ASP A 45 22.15 1.89 5.75
N THR A 46 22.67 1.57 6.93
CA THR A 46 21.95 0.75 7.92
C THR A 46 20.74 1.47 8.52
N VAL A 47 20.72 2.80 8.53
CA VAL A 47 19.58 3.60 9.02
C VAL A 47 18.46 3.56 8.00
N ALA A 48 18.78 3.79 6.72
CA ALA A 48 17.82 3.68 5.63
C ALA A 48 17.28 2.25 5.48
N GLN A 49 18.13 1.23 5.61
CA GLN A 49 17.71 -0.17 5.64
C GLN A 49 16.78 -0.48 6.83
N ALA A 50 17.07 0.04 8.02
CA ALA A 50 16.23 -0.18 9.20
C ALA A 50 14.85 0.49 9.05
N ALA A 51 14.80 1.70 8.48
CA ALA A 51 13.54 2.38 8.14
C ALA A 51 12.77 1.59 7.07
N GLY A 52 13.47 1.20 6.00
CA GLY A 52 12.93 0.39 4.90
C GLY A 52 12.39 -0.96 5.34
N LYS A 53 13.02 -1.61 6.32
CA LYS A 53 12.57 -2.89 6.88
C LYS A 53 11.17 -2.80 7.48
N LYS A 54 10.90 -1.73 8.25
CA LYS A 54 9.58 -1.51 8.86
C LYS A 54 8.51 -1.37 7.79
N LEU A 55 8.80 -0.58 6.76
CA LEU A 55 7.92 -0.38 5.60
C LEU A 55 7.71 -1.69 4.81
N TYR A 56 8.77 -2.46 4.58
CA TYR A 56 8.67 -3.76 3.91
C TYR A 56 7.79 -4.74 4.70
N GLN A 57 7.94 -4.79 6.03
CA GLN A 57 7.12 -5.62 6.91
C GLN A 57 5.66 -5.20 6.91
N GLU A 58 5.38 -3.92 6.73
CA GLU A 58 4.03 -3.37 6.70
C GLU A 58 3.36 -3.53 5.32
N PHE A 59 4.09 -3.35 4.22
CA PHE A 59 3.47 -3.24 2.89
C PHE A 59 3.85 -4.36 1.91
N CYS A 60 5.01 -4.98 2.05
CA CYS A 60 5.57 -5.87 1.00
C CYS A 60 5.59 -7.34 1.44
N TYR A 61 5.78 -7.59 2.73
CA TYR A 61 6.05 -8.89 3.33
C TYR A 61 5.00 -9.95 2.99
N VAL A 62 3.71 -9.61 3.00
CA VAL A 62 2.63 -10.60 2.86
C VAL A 62 2.72 -11.39 1.55
N CYS A 63 3.23 -10.74 0.51
CA CYS A 63 3.43 -11.31 -0.81
C CYS A 63 4.88 -11.78 -0.99
N HIS A 64 5.87 -10.96 -0.65
CA HIS A 64 7.29 -11.25 -0.94
C HIS A 64 7.98 -12.12 0.13
N GLY A 65 7.37 -12.29 1.30
CA GLY A 65 7.90 -13.08 2.42
C GLY A 65 9.01 -12.38 3.21
N SER A 66 9.37 -12.95 4.36
CA SER A 66 10.40 -12.40 5.26
C SER A 66 11.78 -12.27 4.62
N LYS A 67 12.08 -13.14 3.65
CA LYS A 67 13.35 -13.19 2.93
C LYS A 67 13.27 -12.57 1.54
N GLY A 68 12.08 -12.14 1.10
CA GLY A 68 11.88 -11.64 -0.27
C GLY A 68 11.88 -12.73 -1.33
N ASN A 69 11.64 -14.00 -0.97
CA ASN A 69 11.76 -15.16 -1.85
C ASN A 69 10.44 -15.91 -2.07
N SER A 70 9.30 -15.32 -1.69
CA SER A 70 7.98 -15.98 -1.79
C SER A 70 7.29 -15.81 -3.14
N ILE A 71 7.83 -14.97 -4.05
CA ILE A 71 7.28 -14.75 -5.40
C ILE A 71 8.38 -14.87 -6.44
N SER A 72 8.15 -15.68 -7.47
CA SER A 72 9.03 -15.81 -8.64
C SER A 72 8.51 -14.93 -9.79
N PRO A 73 9.37 -14.22 -10.55
CA PRO A 73 10.84 -14.25 -10.51
C PRO A 73 11.49 -13.28 -9.50
N SER A 74 10.69 -12.58 -8.69
CA SER A 74 11.12 -11.54 -7.74
C SER A 74 11.72 -12.10 -6.45
N ASP A 75 12.78 -12.92 -6.57
CA ASP A 75 13.57 -13.41 -5.43
C ASP A 75 14.65 -12.40 -5.05
N PHE A 76 14.34 -11.58 -4.03
CA PHE A 76 15.22 -10.55 -3.51
C PHE A 76 16.38 -11.11 -2.66
N SER A 77 16.31 -12.39 -2.28
CA SER A 77 17.40 -13.06 -1.56
C SER A 77 18.50 -13.56 -2.50
N SER A 78 18.27 -13.55 -3.82
CA SER A 78 19.25 -13.99 -4.80
C SER A 78 20.50 -13.09 -4.80
N PRO A 79 21.72 -13.67 -4.83
CA PRO A 79 22.97 -12.89 -4.88
C PRO A 79 23.07 -11.91 -6.07
N GLY A 80 22.36 -12.18 -7.17
CA GLY A 80 22.34 -11.31 -8.35
C GLY A 80 21.32 -10.18 -8.29
N TYR A 81 20.40 -10.18 -7.32
CA TYR A 81 19.36 -9.16 -7.23
C TYR A 81 19.91 -7.75 -6.91
N PRO A 82 20.85 -7.57 -5.95
CA PRO A 82 21.48 -6.28 -5.67
C PRO A 82 22.06 -5.60 -6.91
N VAL A 83 22.75 -6.37 -7.75
CA VAL A 83 23.39 -5.85 -8.98
C VAL A 83 22.35 -5.28 -9.92
N LYS A 84 21.27 -6.02 -10.17
CA LYS A 84 20.17 -5.54 -11.03
C LYS A 84 19.53 -4.28 -10.46
N LEU A 85 19.32 -4.25 -9.14
CA LEU A 85 18.72 -3.12 -8.44
C LEU A 85 19.59 -1.85 -8.54
N GLU A 86 20.91 -2.01 -8.41
CA GLU A 86 21.90 -0.94 -8.55
C GLU A 86 22.03 -0.42 -9.98
N GLU A 87 21.93 -1.32 -10.98
CA GLU A 87 22.01 -0.97 -12.40
C GLU A 87 20.78 -0.20 -12.89
N ARG A 88 19.60 -0.51 -12.34
CA ARG A 88 18.31 0.04 -12.77
C ARG A 88 17.45 0.57 -11.61
N PRO A 89 17.97 1.46 -10.75
CA PRO A 89 17.27 1.90 -9.55
C PRO A 89 15.97 2.65 -9.87
N ASP A 90 15.96 3.40 -10.97
CA ASP A 90 14.78 4.08 -11.52
C ASP A 90 13.66 3.11 -11.88
N PHE A 91 13.99 2.00 -12.54
CA PHE A 91 13.03 0.98 -12.93
C PHE A 91 12.35 0.35 -11.71
N TYR A 92 13.13 -0.09 -10.73
CA TYR A 92 12.55 -0.71 -9.53
C TYR A 92 11.80 0.30 -8.67
N PHE A 93 12.25 1.54 -8.62
CA PHE A 93 11.53 2.61 -7.94
C PHE A 93 10.20 2.92 -8.63
N TRP A 94 10.16 2.92 -9.95
CA TRP A 94 8.93 3.02 -10.74
C TRP A 94 7.98 1.86 -10.44
N LYS A 95 8.48 0.61 -10.41
CA LYS A 95 7.67 -0.57 -10.07
C LYS A 95 7.04 -0.49 -8.68
N VAL A 96 7.78 -0.04 -7.67
CA VAL A 96 7.21 0.20 -6.33
C VAL A 96 6.20 1.36 -6.35
N SER A 97 6.48 2.41 -7.12
CA SER A 97 5.66 3.61 -7.16
C SER A 97 4.30 3.37 -7.82
N GLU A 98 4.29 2.75 -9.00
CA GLU A 98 3.07 2.50 -9.80
C GLU A 98 2.44 1.12 -9.54
N GLY A 99 3.19 0.20 -8.93
CA GLY A 99 2.78 -1.19 -8.78
C GLY A 99 2.79 -1.93 -10.12
N GLU A 100 2.35 -3.19 -10.07
CA GLU A 100 2.12 -4.04 -11.24
C GLU A 100 0.72 -4.61 -11.10
N GLN A 101 -0.30 -3.82 -11.49
CA GLN A 101 -1.71 -4.16 -11.25
C GLN A 101 -2.09 -5.53 -11.83
N ASP A 102 -1.57 -5.86 -13.01
CA ASP A 102 -1.80 -7.14 -13.68
C ASP A 102 -1.20 -8.34 -12.92
N LYS A 103 -0.20 -8.06 -12.05
CA LYS A 103 0.46 -9.04 -11.19
C LYS A 103 0.03 -8.90 -9.72
N ALA A 104 -1.05 -8.16 -9.46
CA ALA A 104 -1.59 -7.88 -8.13
C ALA A 104 -0.62 -7.15 -7.18
N MET A 105 0.42 -6.48 -7.68
CA MET A 105 1.27 -5.61 -6.87
C MET A 105 0.65 -4.20 -6.80
N PRO A 106 0.25 -3.71 -5.60
CA PRO A 106 -0.36 -2.39 -5.46
C PRO A 106 0.60 -1.23 -5.78
N ALA A 107 0.04 -0.07 -6.15
CA ALA A 107 0.79 1.17 -6.32
C ALA A 107 1.05 1.82 -4.96
N TYR A 108 2.31 2.04 -4.60
CA TYR A 108 2.66 2.61 -3.28
C TYR A 108 2.89 4.13 -3.30
N LYS A 109 2.90 4.79 -4.47
CA LYS A 109 3.20 6.23 -4.54
C LYS A 109 2.24 7.14 -3.77
N ARG A 110 1.02 6.66 -3.52
CA ARG A 110 -0.03 7.40 -2.80
C ARG A 110 0.01 7.20 -1.28
N VAL A 111 0.78 6.24 -0.79
CA VAL A 111 0.87 5.92 0.65
C VAL A 111 2.24 6.07 1.25
N LEU A 112 3.28 5.78 0.47
CA LEU A 112 4.66 5.95 0.87
C LEU A 112 5.19 7.23 0.23
N SER A 113 5.88 8.07 1.00
CA SER A 113 6.66 9.17 0.45
C SER A 113 7.75 8.63 -0.48
N GLU A 114 8.31 9.49 -1.34
CA GLU A 114 9.44 9.11 -2.19
C GLU A 114 10.63 8.61 -1.36
N GLU A 115 10.94 9.30 -0.26
CA GLU A 115 11.97 8.87 0.68
C GLU A 115 11.70 7.47 1.25
N GLN A 116 10.46 7.21 1.69
CA GLN A 116 10.06 5.90 2.22
C GLN A 116 10.20 4.80 1.18
N ARG A 117 9.81 5.07 -0.08
CA ARG A 117 9.98 4.10 -1.18
C ARG A 117 11.45 3.79 -1.45
N TRP A 118 12.34 4.81 -1.40
CA TRP A 118 13.78 4.60 -1.51
C TRP A 118 14.35 3.81 -0.34
N GLN A 119 13.96 4.13 0.90
CA GLN A 119 14.34 3.35 2.09
C GLN A 119 13.92 1.89 1.95
N THR A 120 12.70 1.62 1.47
CA THR A 120 12.22 0.25 1.20
C THR A 120 13.11 -0.47 0.19
N LEU A 121 13.48 0.17 -0.93
CA LEU A 121 14.40 -0.44 -1.91
C LEU A 121 15.80 -0.69 -1.33
N THR A 122 16.33 0.22 -0.51
CA THR A 122 17.60 0.03 0.20
C THR A 122 17.53 -1.18 1.13
N TYR A 123 16.40 -1.42 1.79
CA TYR A 123 16.20 -2.65 2.57
C TYR A 123 16.11 -3.90 1.69
N VAL A 124 15.35 -3.87 0.60
CA VAL A 124 15.22 -4.99 -0.34
C VAL A 124 16.61 -5.41 -0.86
N TRP A 125 17.47 -4.46 -1.19
CA TRP A 125 18.87 -4.69 -1.55
C TRP A 125 19.62 -5.53 -0.51
N SER A 126 19.40 -5.24 0.77
CA SER A 126 20.08 -5.90 1.90
C SER A 126 19.62 -7.34 2.14
N LEU A 127 18.46 -7.76 1.62
CA LEU A 127 17.91 -9.11 1.84
C LEU A 127 18.82 -10.21 1.29
N SER A 128 19.49 -9.96 0.16
CA SER A 128 20.52 -10.84 -0.41
C SER A 128 21.73 -11.07 0.52
N LYS A 129 22.04 -10.10 1.39
CA LYS A 129 23.18 -10.13 2.31
C LYS A 129 22.81 -10.70 3.68
N ALA A 130 21.56 -10.51 4.10
CA ALA A 130 21.08 -10.94 5.42
C ALA A 130 20.89 -12.46 5.56
N PHE A 131 20.69 -13.19 4.44
CA PHE A 131 20.28 -14.61 4.48
C PHE A 131 21.36 -15.61 4.01
N GLY A 132 22.63 -15.21 3.99
CA GLY A 132 23.77 -16.14 4.03
C GLY A 132 23.99 -16.81 5.40
N ALA A 133 23.15 -16.51 6.41
CA ALA A 133 23.21 -17.08 7.75
C ALA A 133 21.96 -17.91 8.08
N PRO A 134 22.10 -19.07 8.75
CA PRO A 134 21.00 -19.96 9.09
C PRO A 134 19.97 -19.23 9.98
N GLY A 135 18.70 -19.37 9.56
CA GLY A 135 17.58 -18.58 10.05
C GLY A 135 17.27 -18.79 11.53
N VAL A 136 16.89 -17.69 12.18
CA VAL A 136 16.21 -17.70 13.47
C VAL A 136 14.80 -18.25 13.26
N THR A 137 14.56 -19.46 13.71
CA THR A 137 13.24 -19.98 14.04
C THR A 137 12.76 -19.26 15.31
N LEU A 138 11.57 -18.67 15.26
CA LEU A 138 10.90 -18.16 16.45
C LEU A 138 10.60 -19.36 17.39
N PRO A 139 10.85 -19.25 18.70
CA PRO A 139 10.52 -20.30 19.64
C PRO A 139 9.01 -20.29 19.89
N GLN A 140 8.28 -21.25 19.34
CA GLN A 140 6.95 -21.59 19.84
C GLN A 140 7.12 -22.67 20.92
N SER A 141 7.31 -22.21 22.16
CA SER A 141 7.23 -23.07 23.33
C SER A 141 5.78 -23.52 23.54
N GLY A 142 5.53 -24.81 23.31
CA GLY A 142 4.23 -25.45 23.51
C GLY A 142 3.52 -25.74 22.19
N THR A 143 2.91 -26.92 22.06
CA THR A 143 2.06 -27.25 20.92
C THR A 143 0.99 -26.17 20.77
N PRO A 144 0.94 -25.42 19.66
CA PRO A 144 -0.06 -24.38 19.47
C PRO A 144 -1.47 -25.00 19.57
N LEU A 145 -2.34 -24.36 20.36
CA LEU A 145 -3.75 -24.75 20.43
C LEU A 145 -4.34 -24.79 19.01
N ASN A 146 -4.99 -25.91 18.68
CA ASN A 146 -5.67 -26.03 17.40
C ASN A 146 -6.99 -25.24 17.45
N CYS A 147 -6.99 -24.00 16.97
CA CYS A 147 -8.16 -23.12 16.99
C CYS A 147 -9.40 -23.80 16.38
N VAL A 148 -9.22 -24.58 15.30
CA VAL A 148 -10.32 -25.23 14.59
C VAL A 148 -10.81 -26.53 15.23
N SER A 149 -10.20 -26.97 16.34
CA SER A 149 -10.75 -28.09 17.12
C SER A 149 -11.96 -27.69 17.96
N CYS A 150 -12.11 -26.40 18.28
CA CYS A 150 -13.22 -25.88 19.08
C CYS A 150 -13.99 -24.75 18.37
N HIS A 151 -13.35 -24.00 17.48
CA HIS A 151 -13.99 -22.92 16.73
C HIS A 151 -14.28 -23.32 15.29
N GLU A 152 -15.54 -23.21 14.86
CA GLU A 152 -15.95 -23.48 13.48
C GLU A 152 -15.71 -22.28 12.53
N GLN A 153 -14.94 -21.28 12.99
CA GLN A 153 -14.66 -20.08 12.23
C GLN A 153 -13.74 -20.41 11.05
N ARG A 154 -14.30 -20.40 9.84
CA ARG A 154 -13.54 -20.58 8.60
C ARG A 154 -13.25 -19.24 7.95
N LEU A 155 -11.99 -19.03 7.56
CA LEU A 155 -11.52 -17.92 6.73
C LEU A 155 -11.89 -18.14 5.26
N ILE A 156 -13.13 -17.81 4.89
CA ILE A 156 -13.58 -17.95 3.49
C ILE A 156 -13.17 -16.69 2.73
N GLY A 157 -12.31 -16.81 1.71
CA GLY A 157 -11.76 -15.68 0.96
C GLY A 157 -10.40 -15.17 1.46
N HIS A 158 -9.92 -15.70 2.59
CA HIS A 158 -8.57 -15.49 3.12
C HIS A 158 -7.83 -16.83 3.35
N ASP A 159 -8.33 -17.91 2.76
CA ASP A 159 -7.78 -19.26 2.81
C ASP A 159 -6.34 -19.36 2.26
N LYS A 160 -5.92 -18.40 1.44
CA LYS A 160 -4.54 -18.29 0.96
C LYS A 160 -3.54 -17.85 2.04
N LEU A 161 -4.01 -17.33 3.17
CA LEU A 161 -3.13 -16.89 4.27
C LEU A 161 -2.65 -18.06 5.15
N GLY A 162 -3.27 -19.23 5.05
CA GLY A 162 -2.87 -20.42 5.78
C GLY A 162 -4.01 -21.42 5.94
N THR A 163 -3.73 -22.55 6.59
CA THR A 163 -4.73 -23.57 6.92
C THR A 163 -4.85 -23.77 8.42
N GLY A 164 -6.04 -24.13 8.90
CA GLY A 164 -6.29 -24.35 10.32
C GLY A 164 -5.95 -23.12 11.18
N SER A 165 -5.21 -23.36 12.26
CA SER A 165 -4.83 -22.31 13.23
C SER A 165 -3.81 -21.31 12.68
N GLU A 166 -2.96 -21.72 11.74
CA GLU A 166 -1.95 -20.84 11.13
C GLU A 166 -2.59 -19.66 10.39
N ALA A 167 -3.77 -19.90 9.80
CA ALA A 167 -4.53 -18.86 9.12
C ALA A 167 -5.04 -17.78 10.11
N CYS A 168 -5.38 -18.18 11.34
CA CYS A 168 -5.76 -17.25 12.41
C CYS A 168 -4.54 -16.43 12.85
N TRP A 169 -3.38 -17.08 12.96
CA TRP A 169 -2.10 -16.45 13.30
C TRP A 169 -1.58 -15.51 12.23
N SER A 170 -2.13 -15.52 11.00
CA SER A 170 -1.81 -14.50 9.98
C SER A 170 -2.30 -13.10 10.35
N CYS A 171 -3.22 -12.98 11.31
CA CYS A 171 -3.79 -11.71 11.75
C CYS A 171 -3.71 -11.52 13.27
N HIS A 172 -3.86 -12.59 14.05
CA HIS A 172 -3.81 -12.56 15.51
C HIS A 172 -2.47 -13.05 16.05
N MET A 173 -2.09 -12.60 17.25
CA MET A 173 -0.82 -13.00 17.88
C MET A 173 -0.97 -13.79 19.17
N ASN A 174 -2.16 -13.81 19.76
CA ASN A 174 -2.40 -14.53 21.01
C ASN A 174 -3.74 -15.25 20.97
N THR A 175 -3.91 -16.22 21.86
CA THR A 175 -5.13 -17.02 21.99
C THR A 175 -6.34 -16.22 22.47
N GLN A 176 -6.14 -14.98 22.93
CA GLN A 176 -7.23 -14.09 23.34
C GLN A 176 -7.88 -13.39 22.13
N MET A 177 -7.25 -13.40 20.96
CA MET A 177 -7.74 -12.77 19.72
C MET A 177 -8.04 -11.27 19.87
N THR A 178 -7.48 -10.62 20.90
CA THR A 178 -7.70 -9.21 21.25
C THR A 178 -6.68 -8.26 20.63
N ALA A 179 -5.63 -8.81 20.03
CA ALA A 179 -4.57 -8.08 19.37
C ALA A 179 -4.36 -8.60 17.96
N LEU A 180 -4.06 -7.68 17.07
CA LEU A 180 -3.67 -7.96 15.70
C LEU A 180 -2.19 -7.68 15.50
N HIS A 181 -1.63 -8.21 14.43
CA HIS A 181 -0.34 -7.80 13.93
C HIS A 181 -0.35 -7.64 12.42
N LEU A 182 0.61 -6.85 11.93
CA LEU A 182 0.88 -6.73 10.50
C LEU A 182 1.54 -8.02 10.03
N ALA A 183 1.35 -8.42 8.76
CA ALA A 183 1.85 -9.70 8.26
C ALA A 183 3.35 -9.92 8.55
N GLY A 184 4.17 -8.86 8.56
CA GLY A 184 5.59 -8.91 8.93
C GLY A 184 5.91 -9.27 10.39
N GLY A 185 4.91 -9.51 11.25
CA GLY A 185 5.04 -10.10 12.59
C GLY A 185 5.65 -9.19 13.66
N ALA A 186 6.07 -7.97 13.33
CA ALA A 186 6.90 -7.16 14.22
C ALA A 186 6.12 -6.19 15.13
N THR A 187 4.85 -5.90 14.83
CA THR A 187 4.07 -4.88 15.56
C THR A 187 2.69 -5.39 15.89
N GLN A 188 2.40 -5.51 17.18
CA GLN A 188 1.05 -5.76 17.71
C GLN A 188 0.30 -4.44 17.87
N PHE A 189 -1.01 -4.44 17.59
CA PHE A 189 -1.88 -3.29 17.76
C PHE A 189 -3.30 -3.73 18.17
N PRO A 190 -4.09 -2.85 18.81
CA PRO A 190 -5.43 -3.19 19.26
C PRO A 190 -6.35 -3.50 18.08
N LEU A 191 -7.39 -4.31 18.32
CA LEU A 191 -8.36 -4.71 17.28
C LEU A 191 -8.96 -3.53 16.52
N GLU A 192 -9.09 -2.35 17.12
CA GLU A 192 -9.67 -1.16 16.49
C GLU A 192 -8.84 -0.57 15.36
N ASP A 193 -7.52 -0.80 15.36
CA ASP A 193 -6.58 -0.35 14.33
C ASP A 193 -6.47 -1.32 13.14
N PHE A 194 -7.39 -2.29 13.04
CA PHE A 194 -7.46 -3.27 11.96
C PHE A 194 -7.44 -2.71 10.52
N PRO A 195 -7.90 -1.48 10.18
CA PRO A 195 -7.87 -1.03 8.79
C PRO A 195 -6.47 -1.07 8.17
N ARG A 196 -5.42 -0.84 8.96
CA ARG A 196 -4.02 -0.93 8.53
C ARG A 196 -3.62 -2.35 8.12
N LEU A 197 -4.15 -3.36 8.80
CA LEU A 197 -3.95 -4.77 8.45
C LEU A 197 -4.59 -5.10 7.11
N CYS A 198 -5.85 -4.71 6.93
CA CYS A 198 -6.60 -4.98 5.71
C CYS A 198 -5.96 -4.31 4.49
N GLY A 199 -5.36 -3.12 4.67
CA GLY A 199 -4.69 -2.36 3.62
C GLY A 199 -3.49 -3.05 2.98
N GLN A 200 -2.84 -3.99 3.66
CA GLN A 200 -1.68 -4.71 3.13
C GLN A 200 -2.01 -5.53 1.87
N CYS A 201 -3.27 -5.97 1.75
CA CYS A 201 -3.77 -6.70 0.59
C CYS A 201 -4.88 -5.94 -0.15
N HIS A 202 -5.78 -5.26 0.56
CA HIS A 202 -6.92 -4.53 -0.01
C HIS A 202 -6.63 -3.05 -0.22
N GLN A 203 -5.45 -2.76 -0.76
CA GLN A 203 -4.90 -1.42 -0.82
C GLN A 203 -5.82 -0.42 -1.55
N GLN A 204 -6.44 -0.82 -2.67
CA GLN A 204 -7.38 0.05 -3.39
C GLN A 204 -8.58 0.48 -2.53
N ARG A 205 -9.11 -0.43 -1.70
CA ARG A 205 -10.25 -0.13 -0.81
C ARG A 205 -9.81 0.66 0.42
N TYR A 206 -8.63 0.35 0.95
CA TYR A 206 -8.02 1.13 2.02
C TYR A 206 -7.77 2.59 1.59
N GLN A 207 -7.28 2.82 0.36
CA GLN A 207 -7.15 4.17 -0.20
C GLN A 207 -8.50 4.87 -0.34
N ALA A 208 -9.51 4.18 -0.90
CA ALA A 208 -10.84 4.75 -1.04
C ALA A 208 -11.44 5.15 0.33
N TRP A 209 -11.20 4.35 1.37
CA TRP A 209 -11.59 4.63 2.75
C TRP A 209 -10.80 5.79 3.38
N LEU A 210 -9.48 5.86 3.15
CA LEU A 210 -8.67 7.01 3.57
C LEU A 210 -9.17 8.32 2.95
N LEU A 211 -9.64 8.27 1.70
CA LEU A 211 -10.22 9.40 0.98
C LEU A 211 -11.71 9.65 1.28
N GLY A 212 -12.35 8.85 2.13
CA GLY A 212 -13.78 8.98 2.47
C GLY A 212 -14.75 8.58 1.36
N THR A 213 -14.24 8.01 0.27
CA THR A 213 -15.03 7.52 -0.89
C THR A 213 -15.53 6.09 -0.71
N HIS A 214 -15.13 5.41 0.37
CA HIS A 214 -15.56 4.07 0.72
C HIS A 214 -15.72 3.95 2.24
N GLY A 215 -16.68 3.13 2.70
CA GLY A 215 -17.04 3.10 4.13
C GLY A 215 -17.74 4.39 4.57
N VAL A 216 -18.54 5.00 3.70
CA VAL A 216 -19.52 6.00 4.12
C VAL A 216 -20.70 5.28 4.76
N ALA A 217 -21.17 5.74 5.93
CA ALA A 217 -22.38 5.21 6.51
C ALA A 217 -23.52 5.41 5.48
N ALA A 218 -24.24 4.34 5.16
CA ALA A 218 -25.43 4.47 4.32
C ALA A 218 -26.43 5.35 5.09
N PHE A 219 -26.68 6.57 4.61
CA PHE A 219 -27.79 7.37 5.10
C PHE A 219 -29.08 6.73 4.58
N LYS A 220 -30.04 6.44 5.47
CA LYS A 220 -31.42 6.23 5.03
C LYS A 220 -31.99 7.58 4.62
N GLU A 221 -32.75 7.58 3.54
CA GLU A 221 -33.51 8.75 3.10
C GLU A 221 -34.47 9.17 4.23
N GLY A 222 -34.21 10.30 4.88
CA GLY A 222 -34.95 10.79 6.06
C GLY A 222 -34.23 10.71 7.40
N ASP A 223 -33.02 10.12 7.50
CA ASP A 223 -32.21 10.18 8.73
C ASP A 223 -31.49 11.53 8.84
N THR A 224 -31.79 12.29 9.90
CA THR A 224 -31.11 13.54 10.27
C THR A 224 -29.93 13.33 11.21
N GLU A 225 -29.67 12.09 11.64
CA GLU A 225 -28.52 11.77 12.48
C GLU A 225 -27.25 11.75 11.65
N THR A 226 -26.52 12.86 11.68
CA THR A 226 -25.09 12.84 11.41
C THR A 226 -24.44 11.94 12.45
N ARG A 227 -24.20 10.66 12.12
CA ARG A 227 -23.05 9.97 12.72
C ARG A 227 -21.87 10.86 12.36
N GLY A 228 -21.21 11.43 13.38
CA GLY A 228 -20.22 12.49 13.23
C GLY A 228 -19.09 12.14 12.26
N ASN A 229 -18.09 13.00 12.15
CA ASN A 229 -16.97 12.88 11.20
C ASN A 229 -16.08 11.60 11.34
N GLU A 230 -16.51 10.59 12.09
CA GLU A 230 -15.85 9.32 12.28
C GLU A 230 -16.02 8.43 11.03
N LYS A 231 -14.91 8.01 10.42
CA LYS A 231 -14.91 7.09 9.28
C LYS A 231 -15.52 5.75 9.69
N ALA A 232 -16.38 5.16 8.87
CA ALA A 232 -16.94 3.84 9.20
C ALA A 232 -15.82 2.80 9.31
N ARG A 233 -15.95 1.89 10.28
CA ARG A 233 -15.01 0.78 10.45
C ARG A 233 -15.28 -0.25 9.35
N CYS A 234 -14.27 -0.76 8.64
CA CYS A 234 -14.49 -1.74 7.57
C CYS A 234 -15.23 -3.00 8.07
N ILE A 235 -14.97 -3.44 9.31
CA ILE A 235 -15.67 -4.60 9.90
C ILE A 235 -17.14 -4.35 10.25
N SER A 236 -17.59 -3.09 10.29
CA SER A 236 -19.01 -2.77 10.51
C SER A 236 -19.88 -3.20 9.33
N CYS A 237 -19.29 -3.36 8.15
CA CYS A 237 -19.99 -3.78 6.94
C CYS A 237 -19.46 -5.12 6.38
N HIS A 238 -18.19 -5.45 6.62
CA HIS A 238 -17.57 -6.68 6.11
C HIS A 238 -17.13 -7.59 7.24
N ASN A 239 -17.50 -8.87 7.20
CA ASN A 239 -16.97 -9.84 8.15
C ASN A 239 -15.50 -10.17 7.79
N PRO A 240 -14.50 -9.93 8.67
CA PRO A 240 -13.08 -10.16 8.36
C PRO A 240 -12.74 -11.65 8.15
N HIS A 241 -13.54 -12.55 8.70
CA HIS A 241 -13.37 -13.99 8.54
C HIS A 241 -14.15 -14.56 7.34
N ARG A 242 -15.18 -13.86 6.86
CA ARG A 242 -15.97 -14.24 5.69
C ARG A 242 -16.42 -12.99 4.94
N PRO A 243 -15.51 -12.26 4.27
CA PRO A 243 -15.86 -11.03 3.59
C PRO A 243 -16.81 -11.30 2.42
N GLN A 244 -18.11 -11.21 2.67
CA GLN A 244 -19.14 -11.22 1.62
C GLN A 244 -19.21 -9.84 0.99
N VAL A 245 -18.27 -9.56 0.08
CA VAL A 245 -18.22 -8.29 -0.65
C VAL A 245 -19.06 -8.43 -1.91
N VAL A 246 -20.34 -8.06 -1.85
CA VAL A 246 -21.21 -8.00 -3.03
C VAL A 246 -20.91 -6.72 -3.80
N LEU A 247 -20.01 -6.81 -4.78
CA LEU A 247 -19.54 -5.67 -5.60
C LEU A 247 -20.66 -5.01 -6.44
N SER A 248 -21.78 -5.71 -6.64
CA SER A 248 -22.87 -5.30 -7.53
C SER A 248 -23.91 -4.36 -6.90
N ASN A 249 -23.94 -4.19 -5.58
CA ASN A 249 -24.94 -3.37 -4.87
C ASN A 249 -24.32 -2.26 -3.99
N ILE A 250 -23.23 -1.65 -4.45
CA ILE A 250 -22.64 -0.47 -3.80
C ILE A 250 -23.59 0.72 -4.02
N THR A 251 -24.45 0.95 -3.03
CA THR A 251 -25.00 2.23 -2.53
C THR A 251 -25.32 3.31 -3.56
N LYS A 252 -26.56 3.84 -3.52
CA LYS A 252 -26.89 5.17 -4.07
C LYS A 252 -25.73 6.14 -3.74
N PRO A 253 -25.15 6.85 -4.73
CA PRO A 253 -24.06 7.78 -4.49
C PRO A 253 -24.43 8.75 -3.37
N HIS A 254 -23.50 8.98 -2.44
CA HIS A 254 -23.65 10.09 -1.50
C HIS A 254 -23.73 11.39 -2.33
N PRO A 255 -24.70 12.28 -2.05
CA PRO A 255 -24.73 13.59 -2.70
C PRO A 255 -23.38 14.28 -2.51
N ALA A 256 -22.87 14.98 -3.54
CA ALA A 256 -21.64 15.73 -3.39
C ALA A 256 -21.75 16.65 -2.15
N PRO A 257 -20.70 16.73 -1.29
CA PRO A 257 -20.73 17.65 -0.16
C PRO A 257 -21.08 19.05 -0.67
N ALA A 258 -21.97 19.73 0.06
CA ALA A 258 -22.36 21.09 -0.29
C ALA A 258 -21.08 21.95 -0.41
N PRO A 259 -20.98 22.81 -1.44
CA PRO A 259 -19.84 23.70 -1.58
C PRO A 259 -19.66 24.48 -0.27
N ALA A 260 -18.40 24.64 0.16
CA ALA A 260 -18.09 25.41 1.35
C ALA A 260 -18.78 26.78 1.25
N PRO A 261 -19.39 27.27 2.35
CA PRO A 261 -20.00 28.59 2.34
C PRO A 261 -18.93 29.61 1.89
N PRO A 262 -19.30 30.57 1.03
CA PRO A 262 -18.35 31.58 0.60
C PRO A 262 -17.74 32.25 1.84
N PRO A 263 -16.44 32.59 1.81
CA PRO A 263 -15.83 33.32 2.91
C PRO A 263 -16.68 34.57 3.20
N PRO A 264 -16.87 34.93 4.48
CA PRO A 264 -17.60 36.14 4.81
C PRO A 264 -16.99 37.32 4.04
N PRO A 265 -17.80 38.22 3.48
CA PRO A 265 -17.29 39.36 2.74
C PRO A 265 -16.28 40.12 3.59
N ALA A 266 -15.16 40.48 2.99
CA ALA A 266 -14.09 41.26 3.61
C ALA A 266 -14.57 42.69 3.88
N GLN A 267 -15.52 42.85 4.80
CA GLN A 267 -16.12 44.13 5.18
C GLN A 267 -16.46 44.16 6.67
N PHE A 268 -15.59 43.67 7.55
CA PHE A 268 -15.69 43.98 8.98
C PHE A 268 -14.31 44.04 9.67
N LEU A 269 -13.26 44.42 8.95
CA LEU A 269 -11.96 44.80 9.53
C LEU A 269 -11.65 46.30 9.40
N GLY A 270 -12.71 47.13 9.43
CA GLY A 270 -12.59 48.56 9.15
C GLY A 270 -13.52 49.45 9.95
N MET A 271 -13.86 49.13 11.21
CA MET A 271 -14.59 50.07 12.10
C MET A 271 -14.22 49.97 13.59
N LEU A 272 -12.98 49.60 13.93
CA LEU A 272 -12.43 49.79 15.29
C LEU A 272 -11.13 50.61 15.32
N GLY A 273 -10.80 51.29 14.23
CA GLY A 273 -9.53 52.04 14.07
C GLY A 273 -9.65 53.57 13.99
N VAL A 274 -10.84 54.18 14.16
CA VAL A 274 -11.01 55.65 13.97
C VAL A 274 -11.61 56.38 15.19
N SER A 275 -11.92 55.68 16.29
CA SER A 275 -12.46 56.35 17.49
C SER A 275 -11.41 56.82 18.51
N LEU A 276 -10.11 56.61 18.26
CA LEU A 276 -9.03 57.06 19.18
C LEU A 276 -8.34 58.36 18.75
N PHE A 277 -8.72 58.99 17.63
CA PHE A 277 -8.08 60.23 17.15
C PHE A 277 -8.87 61.52 17.42
N VAL A 278 -10.08 61.46 18.02
CA VAL A 278 -10.88 62.68 18.30
C VAL A 278 -10.85 63.11 19.77
N VAL A 279 -10.36 62.28 20.70
CA VAL A 279 -10.31 62.65 22.13
C VAL A 279 -9.07 63.49 22.50
N VAL A 280 -8.04 63.57 21.64
CA VAL A 280 -6.83 64.38 21.92
C VAL A 280 -6.99 65.86 21.52
N ALA A 281 -8.02 66.24 20.75
CA ALA A 281 -8.17 67.61 20.24
C ALA A 281 -9.10 68.52 21.06
N LEU A 282 -9.79 68.03 22.11
CA LEU A 282 -10.73 68.82 22.92
C LEU A 282 -10.36 68.92 24.42
N GLY A 283 -9.15 68.49 24.81
CA GLY A 283 -8.70 68.47 26.20
C GLY A 283 -7.67 69.54 26.62
N VAL A 284 -7.40 70.57 25.80
CA VAL A 284 -6.38 71.61 26.10
C VAL A 284 -7.00 73.02 26.26
N ALA A 285 -8.29 73.11 26.62
CA ALA A 285 -8.90 74.40 26.90
C ALA A 285 -9.96 74.32 28.01
N ALA A 286 -9.56 73.91 29.22
CA ALA A 286 -10.15 74.40 30.48
C ALA A 286 -9.42 73.78 31.69
N VAL A 287 -8.95 74.68 32.56
CA VAL A 287 -8.31 74.49 33.88
C VAL A 287 -6.82 74.22 33.88
#